data_AF-A0AAV7K0F1-F1
#
_entry.id   AF-A0AAV7K0F1-F1
#
_cell.length_a   1.000
_cell.length_b   1.000
_cell.length_c   1.000
_cell.angle_alpha   90.00
_cell.angle_beta   90.00
_cell.angle_gamma   90.00
#
_symmetry.space_group_name_H-M   'P 1'
#
loop_
_entity.id
_entity.type
_entity.pdbx_description
1 polymer ?
#
loop_
_entity_poly.entity_id
_entity_poly.type
_entity_poly.pdbx_seq_one_letter_code
_entity_poly.pdbx_strand_id
1 'polypeptide(L)'
;MSTISVPRGTTRHLLTPYTIFRYTKHLLILAGELLSISPAAHRMLRNSRTIILPWERLLRDLMTRSFQNNELPRIFEVLKPEQRFVNILFDEVKLITTSRFSASHIIGHANNAPSEQATSALCTEVVCHQGGPRLVFGIHPVKNINSADLQIILLEIMEVMKKLGVRPISFICDNCPLNQGVYKLLGGSGRVALDGIEVFLLYDFVHIMKNLRNNWITDKLQGLSFVKDGIEYLACLKDIQHFMKRAKRAHYNPQSLHIRQYFLNVSKDRAYHWSVKFFTGRLLQHSKL
;
A
#
# COMPACT_ATOMS: atom_id res chain seq x y z
N MET A 1 24.62 53.02 29.65
CA MET A 1 23.48 52.24 29.11
C MET A 1 23.99 51.41 27.94
N SER A 2 23.96 50.10 28.11
CA SER A 2 24.50 49.09 27.19
C SER A 2 23.71 49.03 25.89
N THR A 3 24.40 49.21 24.76
CA THR A 3 23.88 48.96 23.42
C THR A 3 23.66 47.47 23.19
N ILE A 4 22.40 47.09 22.97
CA ILE A 4 22.03 45.72 22.56
C ILE A 4 22.48 45.54 21.11
N SER A 5 23.46 44.66 20.90
CA SER A 5 23.86 44.20 19.58
C SER A 5 22.86 43.16 19.06
N VAL A 6 22.05 43.53 18.07
CA VAL A 6 21.21 42.58 17.33
C VAL A 6 22.10 41.79 16.35
N PRO A 7 22.02 40.45 16.27
CA PRO A 7 22.82 39.66 15.36
C PRO A 7 22.44 40.00 13.90
N ARG A 8 23.44 40.21 13.04
CA ARG A 8 23.26 40.34 11.59
C ARG A 8 22.84 38.99 11.01
N GLY A 9 21.54 38.70 11.05
CA GLY A 9 20.92 37.68 10.22
C GLY A 9 20.90 38.16 8.77
N THR A 10 21.44 37.35 7.88
CA THR A 10 21.66 37.63 6.46
C THR A 10 20.34 37.71 5.68
N THR A 11 19.67 38.87 5.69
CA THR A 11 18.57 39.17 4.77
C THR A 11 19.14 39.53 3.39
N ARG A 12 19.60 38.52 2.63
CA ARG A 12 20.12 38.69 1.27
C ARG A 12 19.33 37.84 0.26
N HIS A 13 18.05 38.14 0.05
CA HIS A 13 17.29 37.45 -1.01
C HIS A 13 16.36 38.31 -1.86
N LEU A 14 16.12 39.59 -1.51
CA LEU A 14 15.09 40.38 -2.19
C LEU A 14 15.59 41.32 -3.29
N LEU A 15 16.90 41.61 -3.41
CA LEU A 15 17.41 42.63 -4.33
C LEU A 15 18.80 42.29 -4.90
N THR A 16 18.93 41.21 -5.67
CA THR A 16 20.16 40.94 -6.45
C THR A 16 19.85 40.80 -7.94
N PRO A 17 20.62 41.45 -8.83
CA PRO A 17 20.42 41.38 -10.28
C PRO A 17 20.65 39.97 -10.83
N TYR A 18 20.06 39.70 -12.01
CA TYR A 18 19.94 38.43 -12.75
C TYR A 18 21.28 37.74 -13.12
N THR A 19 22.15 37.47 -12.15
CA THR A 19 23.42 36.77 -12.37
C THR A 19 23.49 35.56 -11.44
N ILE A 20 23.32 34.38 -12.04
CA ILE A 20 23.50 33.03 -11.46
C ILE A 20 22.95 32.87 -10.04
N PHE A 21 21.63 32.73 -9.94
CA PHE A 21 20.98 32.37 -8.68
C PHE A 21 21.36 30.94 -8.26
N ARG A 22 22.08 30.80 -7.15
CA ARG A 22 22.26 29.52 -6.47
C ARG A 22 21.10 29.31 -5.50
N TYR A 23 20.25 28.33 -5.80
CA TYR A 23 19.16 27.93 -4.91
C TYR A 23 19.71 27.15 -3.72
N THR A 24 19.18 27.44 -2.53
CA THR A 24 19.48 26.63 -1.34
C THR A 24 18.81 25.26 -1.46
N LYS A 25 19.34 24.25 -0.75
CA LYS A 25 18.75 22.90 -0.73
C LYS A 25 17.29 22.92 -0.28
N HIS A 26 16.97 23.69 0.76
CA HIS A 26 15.60 23.82 1.27
C HIS A 26 14.65 24.42 0.24
N LEU A 27 15.09 25.42 -0.52
CA LEU A 27 14.27 26.03 -1.56
C LEU A 27 14.05 25.07 -2.74
N LEU A 28 15.07 24.27 -3.10
CA LEU A 28 14.94 23.22 -4.11
C LEU A 28 13.96 22.13 -3.68
N ILE A 29 14.01 21.69 -2.41
CA ILE A 29 13.08 20.72 -1.83
C ILE A 29 11.66 21.28 -1.85
N LEU A 30 11.45 22.49 -1.30
CA LEU A 30 10.15 23.16 -1.30
C LEU A 30 9.57 23.31 -2.71
N ALA A 31 10.40 23.75 -3.67
CA ALA A 31 9.96 23.91 -5.04
C ALA A 31 9.65 22.57 -5.73
N GLY A 32 10.41 21.51 -5.42
CA GLY A 32 10.16 20.15 -5.88
C GLY A 32 8.87 19.56 -5.32
N GLU A 33 8.60 19.75 -4.02
CA GLU A 33 7.34 19.36 -3.37
C GLU A 33 6.16 20.12 -3.97
N LEU A 34 6.28 21.44 -4.10
CA LEU A 34 5.25 22.29 -4.72
C LEU A 34 4.98 21.88 -6.17
N LEU A 35 6.03 21.59 -6.95
CA LEU A 35 5.90 21.10 -8.32
C LEU A 35 5.20 19.74 -8.38
N SER A 36 5.49 18.84 -7.44
CA SER A 36 4.88 17.51 -7.35
C SER A 36 3.40 17.57 -6.96
N ILE A 37 3.03 18.48 -6.06
CA ILE A 37 1.65 18.67 -5.60
C ILE A 37 0.83 19.45 -6.63
N SER A 38 1.37 20.55 -7.15
CA SER A 38 0.67 21.42 -8.11
C SER A 38 1.64 22.16 -9.04
N PRO A 39 1.87 21.63 -10.26
CA PRO A 39 2.65 22.33 -11.27
C PRO A 39 2.07 23.70 -11.64
N ALA A 40 0.74 23.84 -11.59
CA ALA A 40 0.07 25.11 -11.87
C ALA A 40 0.39 26.17 -10.81
N ALA A 41 0.31 25.82 -9.52
CA ALA A 41 0.68 26.72 -8.43
C ALA A 41 2.17 27.10 -8.48
N HIS A 42 3.04 26.12 -8.76
CA HIS A 42 4.47 26.39 -8.97
C HIS A 42 4.71 27.41 -10.09
N ARG A 43 4.08 27.22 -11.27
CA ARG A 43 4.17 28.19 -12.39
C ARG A 43 3.60 29.55 -12.03
N MET A 44 2.46 29.59 -11.36
CA MET A 44 1.82 30.85 -10.95
C MET A 44 2.74 31.66 -10.02
N LEU A 45 3.26 31.06 -8.95
CA LEU A 45 4.14 31.73 -7.98
C LEU A 45 5.48 32.15 -8.59
N ARG A 46 6.01 31.32 -9.49
CA ARG A 46 7.22 31.66 -10.24
C ARG A 46 6.97 32.85 -11.17
N ASN A 47 5.86 32.84 -11.91
CA ASN A 47 5.52 33.86 -12.89
C ASN A 47 5.10 35.19 -12.25
N SER A 48 4.54 35.16 -11.02
CA SER A 48 4.22 36.36 -10.27
C SER A 48 5.46 37.17 -9.88
N ARG A 49 6.65 36.55 -9.95
CA ARG A 49 7.95 37.12 -9.54
C ARG A 49 8.00 37.56 -8.08
N THR A 50 6.98 37.22 -7.28
CA THR A 50 6.93 37.51 -5.84
C THR A 50 7.90 36.62 -5.08
N ILE A 51 8.08 35.38 -5.55
CA ILE A 51 9.00 34.39 -4.96
C ILE A 51 9.94 33.90 -6.07
N ILE A 52 11.23 33.85 -5.79
CA ILE A 52 12.23 33.36 -6.72
C ILE A 52 12.26 31.82 -6.64
N LEU A 53 11.60 31.16 -7.59
CA LEU A 53 11.56 29.70 -7.68
C LEU A 53 12.49 29.17 -8.79
N PRO A 54 12.99 27.91 -8.67
CA PRO A 54 13.70 27.19 -9.73
C PRO A 54 12.83 26.89 -10.95
N TRP A 55 13.45 26.72 -12.12
CA TRP A 55 12.72 26.34 -13.33
C TRP A 55 12.28 24.88 -13.22
N GLU A 56 11.11 24.55 -13.78
CA GLU A 56 10.61 23.16 -13.79
C GLU A 56 11.63 22.19 -14.40
N ARG A 57 12.33 22.60 -15.45
CA ARG A 57 13.37 21.77 -16.09
C ARG A 57 14.48 21.40 -15.10
N LEU A 58 14.99 22.37 -14.33
CA LEU A 58 16.01 22.11 -13.32
C LEU A 58 15.50 21.14 -12.25
N LEU A 59 14.27 21.33 -11.78
CA LEU A 59 13.66 20.45 -10.78
C LEU A 59 13.46 19.03 -11.33
N ARG A 60 12.97 18.88 -12.56
CA ARG A 60 12.78 17.57 -13.21
C ARG A 60 14.11 16.86 -13.43
N ASP A 61 15.14 17.57 -13.86
CA ASP A 61 16.49 17.02 -14.01
C ASP A 61 17.05 16.55 -12.65
N LEU A 62 16.86 17.33 -11.58
CA LEU A 62 17.27 16.96 -10.22
C LEU A 62 16.50 15.72 -9.72
N MET A 63 15.18 15.72 -9.83
CA MET A 63 14.34 14.59 -9.40
C MET A 63 14.67 13.30 -10.15
N THR A 64 15.01 13.39 -11.45
CA THR A 64 15.39 12.24 -12.26
C THR A 64 16.73 11.65 -11.81
N ARG A 65 17.71 12.50 -11.44
CA ARG A 65 19.02 12.06 -10.93
C ARG A 65 18.89 11.40 -9.56
N SER A 66 17.99 11.88 -8.70
CA SER A 66 17.74 11.27 -7.38
C SER A 66 17.19 9.84 -7.47
N PHE A 67 16.53 9.48 -8.57
CA PHE A 67 15.99 8.13 -8.79
C PHE A 67 17.05 7.11 -9.22
N GLN A 68 18.23 7.56 -9.67
CA GLN A 68 19.30 6.69 -10.14
C GLN A 68 20.15 6.14 -8.97
N ASN A 69 19.59 5.12 -8.30
CA ASN A 69 20.27 3.96 -7.70
C ASN A 69 21.11 4.03 -6.41
N ASN A 70 21.28 5.14 -5.68
CA ASN A 70 22.14 5.12 -4.47
C ASN A 70 21.50 5.64 -3.16
N GLU A 71 20.23 6.08 -3.16
CA GLU A 71 19.62 6.65 -1.96
C GLU A 71 18.86 5.62 -1.10
N LEU A 72 18.46 4.47 -1.67
CA LEU A 72 17.74 3.42 -0.92
C LEU A 72 18.51 2.95 0.34
N PRO A 73 19.81 2.62 0.27
CA PRO A 73 20.58 2.26 1.47
C PRO A 73 20.57 3.36 2.53
N ARG A 74 20.73 4.63 2.12
CA ARG A 74 20.73 5.77 3.05
C ARG A 74 19.40 5.95 3.77
N ILE A 75 18.28 5.68 3.09
CA ILE A 75 16.96 5.75 3.72
C ILE A 75 16.83 4.70 4.83
N PHE A 76 17.33 3.49 4.60
CA PHE A 76 17.28 2.41 5.59
C PHE A 76 18.33 2.56 6.71
N GLU A 77 19.48 3.17 6.43
CA GLU A 77 20.52 3.46 7.43
C GLU A 77 20.02 4.37 8.55
N VAL A 78 19.21 5.38 8.23
CA VAL A 78 18.68 6.34 9.20
C VAL A 78 17.49 5.81 10.00
N LEU A 79 16.98 4.61 9.69
CA LEU A 79 15.89 4.01 10.43
C LEU A 79 16.34 3.55 11.81
N LYS A 80 15.51 3.85 12.81
CA LYS A 80 15.66 3.31 14.17
C LYS A 80 15.49 1.79 14.15
N PRO A 81 16.07 1.04 15.10
CA PRO A 81 15.96 -0.41 15.16
C PRO A 81 14.51 -0.92 15.09
N GLU A 82 13.58 -0.24 15.75
CA GLU A 82 12.16 -0.61 15.76
C GLU A 82 11.50 -0.48 14.37
N GLN A 83 12.00 0.44 13.53
CA GLN A 83 11.47 0.74 12.20
C GLN A 83 12.02 -0.21 11.13
N ARG A 84 13.02 -1.03 11.46
CA ARG A 84 13.65 -1.97 10.52
C ARG A 84 12.83 -3.24 10.30
N PHE A 85 11.73 -3.43 11.03
CA PHE A 85 10.73 -4.44 10.72
C PHE A 85 9.77 -3.87 9.68
N VAL A 86 9.67 -4.52 8.52
CA VAL A 86 8.93 -3.96 7.38
C VAL A 86 7.89 -4.93 6.83
N ASN A 87 6.76 -4.37 6.40
CA ASN A 87 5.74 -5.06 5.64
C ASN A 87 5.96 -4.73 4.16
N ILE A 88 5.94 -5.74 3.31
CA ILE A 88 6.02 -5.59 1.86
C ILE A 88 4.61 -5.71 1.31
N LEU A 89 4.11 -4.63 0.74
CA LEU A 89 2.83 -4.60 0.04
C LEU A 89 3.11 -4.70 -1.45
N PHE A 90 2.32 -5.48 -2.17
CA PHE A 90 2.43 -5.52 -3.62
C PHE A 90 1.06 -5.62 -4.29
N ASP A 91 0.93 -4.97 -5.44
CA ASP A 91 -0.29 -4.95 -6.25
C ASP A 91 0.05 -4.77 -7.74
N GLU A 92 -0.85 -5.22 -8.60
CA GLU A 92 -0.72 -5.10 -10.06
C GLU A 92 -1.63 -3.97 -10.56
N VAL A 93 -1.03 -2.93 -11.13
CA VAL A 93 -1.76 -1.82 -11.75
C VAL A 93 -1.79 -2.00 -13.27
N LYS A 94 -2.98 -2.02 -13.86
CA LYS A 94 -3.11 -2.07 -15.33
C LYS A 94 -2.59 -0.78 -15.97
N LEU A 95 -1.77 -0.94 -17.01
CA LEU A 95 -1.20 0.15 -17.76
C LEU A 95 -1.92 0.35 -19.08
N ILE A 96 -1.90 1.57 -19.59
CA ILE A 96 -2.22 1.83 -20.99
C ILE A 96 -1.00 1.42 -21.82
N THR A 97 -1.14 0.34 -22.58
CA THR A 97 -0.08 -0.24 -23.40
C THR A 97 0.38 0.76 -24.46
N THR A 98 1.51 1.41 -24.23
CA THR A 98 2.11 2.37 -25.17
C THR A 98 3.63 2.30 -25.08
N SER A 99 4.29 2.39 -26.24
CA SER A 99 5.73 2.63 -26.28
C SER A 99 5.98 4.12 -26.50
N ARG A 100 6.93 4.69 -25.75
CA ARG A 100 7.37 6.07 -25.91
C ARG A 100 8.87 6.12 -26.07
N PHE A 101 9.35 6.96 -26.97
CA PHE A 101 10.77 7.27 -27.07
C PHE A 101 11.08 8.47 -26.16
N SER A 102 11.99 8.28 -25.21
CA SER A 102 12.41 9.33 -24.27
C SER A 102 13.89 9.17 -23.93
N ALA A 103 14.64 10.27 -23.97
CA ALA A 103 16.06 10.31 -23.63
C ALA A 103 16.89 9.20 -24.34
N SER A 104 16.66 8.98 -25.63
CA SER A 104 17.32 7.96 -26.45
C SER A 104 16.99 6.50 -26.10
N HIS A 105 15.96 6.27 -25.29
CA HIS A 105 15.50 4.93 -24.91
C HIS A 105 14.02 4.74 -25.29
N ILE A 106 13.67 3.50 -25.63
CA ILE A 106 12.27 3.09 -25.79
C ILE A 106 11.77 2.64 -24.42
N ILE A 107 10.72 3.29 -23.92
CA ILE A 107 10.06 3.01 -22.66
C ILE A 107 8.70 2.37 -22.97
N GLY A 108 8.23 1.48 -22.10
CA GLY A 108 6.91 0.83 -22.20
C GLY A 108 6.97 -0.67 -22.48
N HIS A 109 8.17 -1.24 -22.53
CA HIS A 109 8.37 -2.69 -22.62
C HIS A 109 8.31 -3.36 -21.25
N ALA A 110 7.92 -4.63 -21.23
CA ALA A 110 7.84 -5.43 -20.02
C ALA A 110 9.22 -5.93 -19.61
N ASN A 111 9.51 -5.92 -18.30
CA ASN A 111 10.77 -6.41 -17.75
C ASN A 111 10.90 -7.94 -17.91
N ASN A 112 9.79 -8.68 -17.78
CA ASN A 112 9.76 -10.14 -17.92
C ASN A 112 9.67 -10.60 -19.38
N ALA A 113 9.33 -9.70 -20.31
CA ALA A 113 9.28 -9.97 -21.74
C ALA A 113 9.73 -8.72 -22.52
N PRO A 114 11.06 -8.46 -22.63
CA PRO A 114 11.60 -7.21 -23.17
C PRO A 114 11.17 -6.90 -24.61
N SER A 115 10.88 -7.93 -25.41
CA SER A 115 10.36 -7.79 -26.77
C SER A 115 8.90 -7.32 -26.83
N GLU A 116 8.18 -7.29 -25.71
CA GLU A 116 6.75 -7.05 -25.65
C GLU A 116 6.41 -5.81 -24.81
N GLN A 117 5.32 -5.14 -25.17
CA GLN A 117 4.82 -4.00 -24.39
C GLN A 117 4.21 -4.45 -23.06
N ALA A 118 4.51 -3.71 -21.99
CA ALA A 118 3.94 -3.93 -20.68
C ALA A 118 2.44 -3.62 -20.69
N THR A 119 1.64 -4.52 -20.12
CA THR A 119 0.18 -4.36 -19.96
C THR A 119 -0.19 -4.01 -18.52
N SER A 120 0.75 -4.21 -17.60
CA SER A 120 0.61 -3.84 -16.20
C SER A 120 1.95 -3.49 -15.57
N ALA A 121 1.91 -2.91 -14.37
CA ALA A 121 3.05 -2.71 -13.51
C ALA A 121 2.81 -3.43 -12.19
N LEU A 122 3.76 -4.28 -11.79
CA LEU A 122 3.84 -4.78 -10.44
C LEU A 122 4.47 -3.68 -9.58
N CYS A 123 3.67 -3.12 -8.69
CA CYS A 123 4.08 -2.09 -7.76
C CYS A 123 4.35 -2.75 -6.40
N THR A 124 5.51 -2.48 -5.82
CA THR A 124 5.88 -2.94 -4.49
C THR A 124 6.17 -1.75 -3.59
N GLU A 125 5.60 -1.78 -2.40
CA GLU A 125 5.75 -0.77 -1.37
C GLU A 125 6.29 -1.42 -0.10
N VAL A 126 7.20 -0.72 0.57
CA VAL A 126 7.77 -1.11 1.84
C VAL A 126 7.27 -0.16 2.91
N VAL A 127 6.64 -0.73 3.93
CA VAL A 127 6.01 0.00 5.02
C VAL A 127 6.65 -0.43 6.33
N CYS A 128 7.31 0.50 7.01
CA CYS A 128 7.84 0.26 8.35
C CYS A 128 6.68 -0.12 9.30
N HIS A 129 6.84 -1.23 10.02
CA HIS A 129 5.80 -1.76 10.90
C HIS A 129 5.56 -0.84 12.11
N GLN A 130 6.63 -0.30 12.70
CA GLN A 130 6.55 0.54 13.91
C GLN A 130 6.90 1.99 13.62
N GLY A 131 6.02 2.67 12.88
CA GLY A 131 6.25 4.05 12.45
C GLY A 131 7.44 4.18 11.51
N GLY A 132 7.65 5.38 10.96
CA GLY A 132 8.65 5.62 9.93
C GLY A 132 8.06 5.73 8.52
N PRO A 133 8.92 5.79 7.50
CA PRO A 133 8.49 6.10 6.15
C PRO A 133 7.78 4.92 5.47
N ARG A 134 6.94 5.29 4.51
CA ARG A 134 6.39 4.41 3.49
C ARG A 134 7.09 4.72 2.18
N LEU A 135 7.57 3.69 1.50
CA LEU A 135 8.43 3.85 0.33
C LEU A 135 7.95 2.96 -0.79
N VAL A 136 7.75 3.53 -1.97
CA VAL A 136 7.64 2.72 -3.18
C VAL A 136 9.01 2.12 -3.45
N PHE A 137 9.11 0.80 -3.32
CA PHE A 137 10.36 0.08 -3.47
C PHE A 137 10.68 -0.20 -4.93
N GLY A 138 9.66 -0.62 -5.68
CA GLY A 138 9.83 -0.98 -7.09
C GLY A 138 8.53 -0.83 -7.87
N ILE A 139 8.66 -0.39 -9.11
CA ILE A 139 7.61 -0.44 -10.12
C ILE A 139 8.19 -1.24 -11.28
N HIS A 140 7.68 -2.44 -11.49
CA HIS A 140 8.18 -3.36 -12.51
C HIS A 140 7.12 -3.47 -13.61
N PRO A 141 7.33 -2.84 -14.79
CA PRO A 141 6.48 -3.09 -15.95
C PRO A 141 6.52 -4.58 -16.30
N VAL A 142 5.35 -5.20 -16.45
CA VAL A 142 5.23 -6.64 -16.72
C VAL A 142 4.16 -6.91 -17.77
N LYS A 143 4.24 -8.10 -18.35
CA LYS A 143 3.22 -8.66 -19.24
C LYS A 143 2.93 -10.09 -18.83
N ASN A 144 1.65 -10.38 -18.57
CA ASN A 144 1.15 -11.74 -18.27
C ASN A 144 2.00 -12.48 -17.23
N ILE A 145 2.30 -11.80 -16.11
CA ILE A 145 3.09 -12.39 -15.03
C ILE A 145 2.38 -13.63 -14.47
N ASN A 146 3.12 -14.72 -14.28
CA ASN A 146 2.61 -15.93 -13.66
C ASN A 146 3.07 -16.04 -12.18
N SER A 147 2.53 -17.01 -11.45
CA SER A 147 2.81 -17.17 -10.02
C SER A 147 4.28 -17.48 -9.71
N ALA A 148 4.98 -18.18 -10.60
CA ALA A 148 6.40 -18.51 -10.43
C ALA A 148 7.29 -17.28 -10.69
N ASP A 149 6.99 -16.49 -11.72
CA ASP A 149 7.68 -15.22 -11.98
C ASP A 149 7.54 -14.28 -10.77
N LEU A 150 6.33 -14.17 -10.23
CA LEU A 150 6.06 -13.35 -9.06
C LEU A 150 6.80 -13.87 -7.82
N GLN A 151 6.91 -15.19 -7.64
CA GLN A 151 7.69 -15.80 -6.56
C GLN A 151 9.15 -15.33 -6.60
N ILE A 152 9.77 -15.39 -7.78
CA ILE A 152 11.16 -14.98 -7.98
C ILE A 152 11.34 -13.51 -7.57
N ILE A 153 10.46 -12.63 -8.04
CA ILE A 153 10.52 -11.20 -7.72
C ILE A 153 10.38 -10.96 -6.20
N LEU A 154 9.45 -11.64 -5.53
CA LEU A 154 9.26 -11.47 -4.08
C LEU A 154 10.48 -11.94 -3.27
N LEU A 155 11.12 -13.03 -3.70
CA LEU A 155 12.35 -13.53 -3.07
C LEU A 155 13.54 -12.59 -3.32
N GLU A 156 13.66 -12.02 -4.52
CA GLU A 156 14.67 -11.00 -4.83
C GLU A 156 14.50 -9.75 -3.96
N ILE A 157 13.27 -9.26 -3.82
CA ILE A 157 12.96 -8.13 -2.92
C ILE A 157 13.37 -8.48 -1.50
N MET A 158 13.03 -9.67 -1.00
CA MET A 158 13.40 -10.12 0.34
C MET A 158 14.92 -10.12 0.53
N GLU A 159 15.68 -10.60 -0.46
CA GLU A 159 17.14 -10.63 -0.40
C GLU A 159 17.74 -9.23 -0.40
N VAL A 160 17.21 -8.32 -1.21
CA VAL A 160 17.64 -6.91 -1.19
C VAL A 160 17.35 -6.27 0.18
N MET A 161 16.17 -6.52 0.75
CA MET A 161 15.81 -6.03 2.09
C MET A 161 16.80 -6.50 3.16
N LYS A 162 17.16 -7.79 3.14
CA LYS A 162 18.16 -8.34 4.07
C LYS A 162 19.51 -7.63 3.93
N LYS A 163 19.97 -7.41 2.70
CA LYS A 163 21.23 -6.69 2.43
C LYS A 163 21.21 -5.24 2.92
N LEU A 164 20.04 -4.62 2.94
CA LEU A 164 19.83 -3.26 3.46
C LEU A 164 19.69 -3.21 4.99
N GLY A 165 19.83 -4.33 5.69
CA GLY A 165 19.76 -4.40 7.15
C GLY A 165 18.35 -4.24 7.70
N VAL A 166 17.32 -4.46 6.88
CA VAL A 166 15.91 -4.49 7.29
C VAL A 166 15.36 -5.90 7.24
N ARG A 167 14.39 -6.17 8.11
CA ARG A 167 13.76 -7.48 8.27
C ARG A 167 12.31 -7.43 7.77
N PRO A 168 12.01 -8.06 6.62
CA PRO A 168 10.65 -8.31 6.22
C PRO A 168 9.93 -9.18 7.26
N ILE A 169 8.74 -8.76 7.68
CA ILE A 169 7.88 -9.54 8.59
C ILE A 169 6.62 -10.04 7.91
N SER A 170 6.19 -9.41 6.82
CA SER A 170 5.03 -9.86 6.06
C SER A 170 5.07 -9.45 4.60
N PHE A 171 4.40 -10.25 3.78
CA PHE A 171 3.95 -9.89 2.45
C PHE A 171 2.43 -9.71 2.49
N ILE A 172 1.93 -8.62 1.89
CA ILE A 172 0.51 -8.27 1.89
C ILE A 172 0.07 -7.99 0.46
N CYS A 173 -1.01 -8.64 0.00
CA CYS A 173 -1.53 -8.48 -1.35
C CYS A 173 -3.05 -8.69 -1.42
N ASP A 174 -3.65 -8.46 -2.58
CA ASP A 174 -5.05 -8.85 -2.82
C ASP A 174 -5.21 -10.38 -2.87
N ASN A 175 -6.45 -10.87 -2.79
CA ASN A 175 -6.74 -12.30 -2.83
C ASN A 175 -7.11 -12.79 -4.25
N CYS A 176 -6.36 -12.37 -5.27
CA CYS A 176 -6.59 -12.83 -6.65
C CYS A 176 -5.95 -14.22 -6.92
N PRO A 177 -6.37 -14.95 -7.96
CA PRO A 177 -5.85 -16.28 -8.26
C PRO A 177 -4.33 -16.35 -8.44
N LEU A 178 -3.73 -15.33 -9.05
CA LEU A 178 -2.27 -15.20 -9.21
C LEU A 178 -1.58 -15.19 -7.83
N ASN A 179 -2.05 -14.32 -6.93
CA ASN A 179 -1.48 -14.15 -5.59
C ASN A 179 -1.72 -15.37 -4.68
N GLN A 180 -2.88 -16.02 -4.82
CA GLN A 180 -3.11 -17.32 -4.17
C GLN A 180 -2.12 -18.38 -4.69
N GLY A 181 -1.81 -18.35 -5.98
CA GLY A 181 -0.81 -19.21 -6.59
C GLY A 181 0.58 -18.99 -6.00
N VAL A 182 1.05 -17.74 -5.90
CA VAL A 182 2.37 -17.46 -5.34
C VAL A 182 2.45 -17.85 -3.86
N TYR A 183 1.40 -17.61 -3.06
CA TYR A 183 1.38 -18.04 -1.67
C TYR A 183 1.43 -19.56 -1.53
N LYS A 184 0.76 -20.32 -2.40
CA LYS A 184 0.91 -21.79 -2.43
C LYS A 184 2.34 -22.23 -2.70
N LEU A 185 3.04 -21.57 -3.65
CA LEU A 185 4.44 -21.85 -3.95
C LEU A 185 5.38 -21.51 -2.78
N LEU A 186 5.02 -20.52 -1.96
CA LEU A 186 5.78 -20.09 -0.78
C LEU A 186 5.42 -20.84 0.52
N GLY A 187 4.57 -21.87 0.45
CA GLY A 187 4.20 -22.70 1.62
C GLY A 187 2.82 -22.43 2.23
N GLY A 188 2.00 -21.58 1.61
CA GLY A 188 0.62 -21.28 1.97
C GLY A 188 0.44 -19.92 2.67
N SER A 189 -0.80 -19.43 2.75
CA SER A 189 -1.10 -18.18 3.47
C SER A 189 -0.93 -18.37 4.99
N GLY A 190 -0.48 -17.34 5.69
CA GLY A 190 -0.19 -17.37 7.12
C GLY A 190 1.31 -17.32 7.40
N ARG A 191 1.75 -17.96 8.50
CA ARG A 191 3.16 -17.98 8.92
C ARG A 191 3.94 -19.01 8.10
N VAL A 192 4.99 -18.57 7.43
CA VAL A 192 5.91 -19.42 6.65
C VAL A 192 7.36 -19.06 6.99
N ALA A 193 8.28 -20.01 6.79
CA ALA A 193 9.71 -19.77 6.91
C ALA A 193 10.33 -19.65 5.51
N LEU A 194 10.81 -18.46 5.16
CA LEU A 194 11.53 -18.20 3.90
C LEU A 194 12.98 -17.87 4.23
N ASP A 195 13.92 -18.67 3.71
CA ASP A 195 15.36 -18.49 3.91
C ASP A 195 15.76 -18.25 5.38
N GLY A 196 15.22 -19.08 6.28
CA GLY A 196 15.50 -19.01 7.71
C GLY A 196 14.83 -17.86 8.47
N ILE A 197 14.01 -17.03 7.80
CA ILE A 197 13.24 -15.96 8.43
C ILE A 197 11.75 -16.29 8.39
N GLU A 198 11.10 -16.15 9.53
CA GLU A 198 9.65 -16.25 9.60
C GLU A 198 8.99 -14.99 9.06
N VAL A 199 8.07 -15.17 8.12
CA VAL A 199 7.27 -14.10 7.50
C VAL A 199 5.80 -14.50 7.47
N PHE A 200 4.94 -13.50 7.47
CA PHE A 200 3.49 -13.68 7.32
C PHE A 200 3.04 -13.36 5.90
N LEU A 201 2.42 -14.32 5.22
CA LEU A 201 1.78 -14.14 3.92
C LEU A 201 0.29 -13.83 4.14
N LEU A 202 -0.10 -12.57 3.95
CA LEU A 202 -1.40 -12.05 4.34
C LEU A 202 -2.15 -11.46 3.15
N TYR A 203 -3.47 -11.59 3.15
CA TYR A 203 -4.31 -10.87 2.20
C TYR A 203 -4.79 -9.56 2.81
N ASP A 204 -4.96 -8.54 1.97
CA ASP A 204 -5.57 -7.26 2.37
C ASP A 204 -6.99 -7.53 2.91
N PHE A 205 -7.19 -7.15 4.16
CA PHE A 205 -8.45 -7.32 4.87
C PHE A 205 -9.61 -6.61 4.15
N VAL A 206 -9.36 -5.49 3.47
CA VAL A 206 -10.39 -4.76 2.72
C VAL A 206 -10.92 -5.63 1.58
N HIS A 207 -10.04 -6.36 0.89
CA HIS A 207 -10.43 -7.27 -0.18
C HIS A 207 -11.17 -8.50 0.37
N ILE A 208 -10.75 -9.03 1.52
CA ILE A 208 -11.49 -10.09 2.21
C ILE A 208 -12.93 -9.62 2.53
N MET A 209 -13.08 -8.42 3.09
CA MET A 209 -14.40 -7.86 3.43
C MET A 209 -15.27 -7.58 2.19
N LYS A 210 -14.66 -7.09 1.10
CA LYS A 210 -15.35 -6.92 -0.19
C LYS A 210 -15.84 -8.27 -0.73
N ASN A 211 -15.02 -9.31 -0.66
CA ASN A 211 -15.38 -10.65 -1.10
C ASN A 211 -16.51 -11.23 -0.24
N LEU A 212 -16.45 -11.07 1.09
CA LEU A 212 -17.51 -11.46 2.01
C LEU A 212 -18.83 -10.78 1.66
N ARG A 213 -18.80 -9.46 1.45
CA ARG A 213 -19.96 -8.68 1.02
C ARG A 213 -20.51 -9.16 -0.32
N ASN A 214 -19.64 -9.37 -1.31
CA ASN A 214 -20.06 -9.82 -2.63
C ASN A 214 -20.74 -11.17 -2.56
N ASN A 215 -20.12 -12.15 -1.89
CA ASN A 215 -20.71 -13.47 -1.67
C ASN A 215 -22.07 -13.36 -1.00
N TRP A 216 -22.21 -12.51 0.02
CA TRP A 216 -23.48 -12.30 0.71
C TRP A 216 -24.58 -11.70 -0.21
N ILE A 217 -24.22 -10.81 -1.13
CA ILE A 217 -25.19 -10.18 -2.06
C ILE A 217 -25.56 -11.13 -3.22
N THR A 218 -24.59 -11.87 -3.75
CA THR A 218 -24.76 -12.71 -4.94
C THR A 218 -25.30 -14.10 -4.62
N ASP A 219 -25.19 -14.56 -3.36
CA ASP A 219 -25.78 -15.81 -2.94
C ASP A 219 -27.31 -15.77 -3.15
N LYS A 220 -27.87 -16.86 -3.69
CA LYS A 220 -29.31 -16.94 -4.02
C LYS A 220 -30.20 -16.76 -2.79
N LEU A 221 -29.72 -17.20 -1.63
CA LEU A 221 -30.43 -17.04 -0.35
C LEU A 221 -30.11 -15.69 0.30
N GLN A 222 -29.13 -14.94 -0.23
CA GLN A 222 -28.55 -13.75 0.38
C GLN A 222 -28.20 -13.98 1.84
N GLY A 223 -27.71 -15.19 2.11
CA GLY A 223 -27.40 -15.71 3.42
C GLY A 223 -25.88 -15.85 3.57
N LEU A 224 -25.39 -15.60 4.78
CA LEU A 224 -24.02 -15.92 5.16
C LEU A 224 -24.08 -16.90 6.33
N SER A 225 -23.72 -18.15 6.07
CA SER A 225 -23.59 -19.15 7.13
C SER A 225 -22.23 -19.03 7.81
N PHE A 226 -22.23 -19.09 9.13
CA PHE A 226 -21.00 -19.11 9.93
C PHE A 226 -21.22 -19.88 11.22
N VAL A 227 -20.17 -20.51 11.72
CA VAL A 227 -20.21 -21.25 12.98
C VAL A 227 -19.57 -20.41 14.07
N LYS A 228 -20.27 -20.28 15.21
CA LYS A 228 -19.74 -19.64 16.42
C LYS A 228 -20.08 -20.51 17.61
N ASP A 229 -19.08 -20.85 18.42
CA ASP A 229 -19.23 -21.70 19.60
C ASP A 229 -19.90 -23.07 19.30
N GLY A 230 -19.63 -23.62 18.10
CA GLY A 230 -20.22 -24.87 17.62
C GLY A 230 -21.66 -24.76 17.11
N ILE A 231 -22.27 -23.58 17.19
CA ILE A 231 -23.62 -23.31 16.70
C ILE A 231 -23.52 -22.68 15.31
N GLU A 232 -24.28 -23.22 14.36
CA GLU A 232 -24.39 -22.64 13.02
C GLU A 232 -25.41 -21.48 13.03
N TYR A 233 -24.98 -20.34 12.51
CA TYR A 233 -25.79 -19.14 12.34
C TYR A 233 -25.94 -18.82 10.87
N LEU A 234 -27.10 -18.29 10.50
CA LEU A 234 -27.37 -17.77 9.16
C LEU A 234 -27.69 -16.28 9.25
N ALA A 235 -26.82 -15.44 8.68
CA ALA A 235 -27.06 -14.01 8.56
C ALA A 235 -27.76 -13.71 7.21
N CYS A 236 -28.98 -13.18 7.22
CA CYS A 236 -29.65 -12.80 5.97
C CYS A 236 -29.48 -11.29 5.69
N LEU A 237 -29.19 -10.93 4.44
CA LEU A 237 -29.11 -9.53 4.03
C LEU A 237 -30.44 -8.78 4.26
N LYS A 238 -31.56 -9.50 4.13
CA LYS A 238 -32.91 -8.99 4.40
C LYS A 238 -33.08 -8.49 5.82
N ASP A 239 -32.40 -9.08 6.80
CA ASP A 239 -32.50 -8.67 8.21
C ASP A 239 -31.86 -7.30 8.41
N ILE A 240 -30.70 -7.07 7.80
CA ILE A 240 -30.04 -5.76 7.77
C ILE A 240 -30.92 -4.74 7.05
N GLN A 241 -31.47 -5.09 5.89
CA GLN A 241 -32.36 -4.19 5.14
C GLN A 241 -33.61 -3.81 5.96
N HIS A 242 -34.21 -4.78 6.66
CA HIS A 242 -35.36 -4.56 7.52
C HIS A 242 -35.01 -3.64 8.69
N PHE A 243 -33.88 -3.90 9.35
CA PHE A 243 -33.34 -3.05 10.41
C PHE A 243 -33.12 -1.61 9.94
N MET A 244 -32.45 -1.42 8.80
CA MET A 244 -32.18 -0.09 8.24
C MET A 244 -33.46 0.65 7.85
N LYS A 245 -34.47 -0.05 7.29
CA LYS A 245 -35.79 0.54 7.01
C LYS A 245 -36.49 0.98 8.29
N ARG A 246 -36.41 0.19 9.35
CA ARG A 246 -37.01 0.49 10.65
C ARG A 246 -36.31 1.66 11.35
N ALA A 247 -34.98 1.72 11.31
CA ALA A 247 -34.18 2.82 11.85
C ALA A 247 -34.49 4.15 11.15
N LYS A 248 -34.62 4.14 9.81
CA LYS A 248 -35.01 5.34 9.02
C LYS A 248 -36.41 5.84 9.37
N ARG A 249 -37.38 4.94 9.57
CA ARG A 249 -38.75 5.29 9.97
C ARG A 249 -38.83 5.87 11.38
N ALA A 250 -37.92 5.45 12.26
CA ALA A 250 -37.90 5.86 13.65
C ALA A 250 -37.05 7.12 13.92
N HIS A 251 -36.61 7.85 12.88
CA HIS A 251 -35.70 9.01 12.99
C HIS A 251 -34.45 8.75 13.87
N TYR A 252 -33.99 7.50 13.95
CA TYR A 252 -32.79 7.19 14.70
C TYR A 252 -31.55 7.71 13.95
N ASN A 253 -30.69 8.44 14.67
CA ASN A 253 -29.38 8.84 14.16
C ASN A 253 -28.51 7.57 13.98
N PRO A 254 -28.14 7.18 12.75
CA PRO A 254 -27.44 5.92 12.48
C PRO A 254 -26.09 5.79 13.20
N GLN A 255 -25.48 6.92 13.59
CA GLN A 255 -24.20 6.96 14.30
C GLN A 255 -24.30 6.60 15.79
N SER A 256 -25.51 6.56 16.36
CA SER A 256 -25.74 6.27 17.79
C SER A 256 -26.09 4.80 18.09
N LEU A 257 -26.17 3.95 17.06
CA LEU A 257 -26.65 2.58 17.19
C LEU A 257 -25.50 1.59 17.46
N HIS A 258 -25.35 1.17 18.72
CA HIS A 258 -24.53 0.03 19.09
C HIS A 258 -25.16 -1.27 18.55
N ILE A 259 -24.48 -1.94 17.61
CA ILE A 259 -24.86 -3.21 16.95
C ILE A 259 -24.95 -4.43 17.92
N ARG A 260 -24.78 -4.23 19.23
CA ARG A 260 -24.59 -5.32 20.20
C ARG A 260 -25.83 -6.19 20.52
N GLN A 261 -27.05 -5.78 20.18
CA GLN A 261 -28.26 -6.41 20.77
C GLN A 261 -29.14 -7.23 19.83
N TYR A 262 -28.93 -7.25 18.51
CA TYR A 262 -29.90 -7.87 17.59
C TYR A 262 -29.56 -9.25 17.04
N PHE A 263 -28.35 -9.78 17.30
CA PHE A 263 -27.96 -11.11 16.84
C PHE A 263 -28.48 -12.28 17.71
N LEU A 264 -29.30 -12.03 18.75
CA LEU A 264 -29.63 -13.04 19.76
C LEU A 264 -31.06 -13.62 19.70
N ASN A 265 -31.92 -13.27 18.74
CA ASN A 265 -33.33 -13.72 18.77
C ASN A 265 -33.88 -14.34 17.48
N VAL A 266 -33.04 -14.89 16.61
CA VAL A 266 -33.49 -15.66 15.44
C VAL A 266 -32.90 -17.06 15.47
N SER A 267 -33.25 -17.85 16.49
CA SER A 267 -32.95 -19.29 16.50
C SER A 267 -33.98 -20.06 17.33
N LYS A 268 -35.16 -20.34 16.77
CA LYS A 268 -35.98 -21.47 17.25
C LYS A 268 -36.68 -22.29 16.17
N ASP A 269 -36.94 -21.76 14.97
CA ASP A 269 -37.70 -22.50 13.96
C ASP A 269 -36.97 -22.62 12.63
N ARG A 270 -36.21 -23.71 12.46
CA ARG A 270 -36.11 -24.56 11.25
C ARG A 270 -34.85 -25.42 11.30
N ALA A 271 -35.06 -26.72 11.52
CA ALA A 271 -34.06 -27.75 11.35
C ALA A 271 -33.81 -28.03 9.87
N TYR A 272 -32.58 -27.88 9.38
CA TYR A 272 -32.08 -28.58 8.20
C TYR A 272 -30.58 -28.89 8.37
N HIS A 273 -30.26 -30.18 8.41
CA HIS A 273 -28.92 -30.74 8.24
C HIS A 273 -28.38 -30.42 6.86
N TRP A 274 -27.24 -29.74 6.70
CA TRP A 274 -26.26 -29.98 5.62
C TRP A 274 -24.88 -29.44 6.02
N SER A 275 -23.83 -30.20 5.72
CA SER A 275 -22.43 -29.95 6.11
C SER A 275 -21.68 -29.03 5.14
N VAL A 276 -20.89 -28.08 5.65
CA VAL A 276 -19.78 -27.45 4.89
C VAL A 276 -18.52 -27.39 5.76
N LYS A 277 -17.47 -28.08 5.32
CA LYS A 277 -16.13 -28.09 5.92
C LYS A 277 -15.41 -26.78 5.61
N PHE A 278 -15.08 -26.00 6.64
CA PHE A 278 -13.97 -25.03 6.56
C PHE A 278 -12.69 -25.72 7.02
N PHE A 279 -11.72 -25.84 6.12
CA PHE A 279 -10.33 -26.11 6.48
C PHE A 279 -9.83 -24.93 7.30
N THR A 280 -9.84 -25.07 8.62
CA THR A 280 -8.99 -24.28 9.51
C THR A 280 -7.93 -25.24 10.03
N GLY A 281 -6.67 -24.97 9.67
CA GLY A 281 -5.53 -25.68 10.23
C GLY A 281 -5.58 -25.57 11.75
N ARG A 282 -5.47 -26.73 12.41
CA ARG A 282 -5.33 -26.82 13.86
C ARG A 282 -4.14 -25.97 14.31
N LEU A 283 -4.42 -24.91 15.06
CA LEU A 283 -3.51 -24.44 16.10
C LEU A 283 -3.52 -25.50 17.20
N LEU A 284 -2.48 -26.33 17.24
CA LEU A 284 -2.19 -27.21 18.36
C LEU A 284 -1.86 -26.35 19.58
N GLN A 285 -2.82 -26.22 20.49
CA GLN A 285 -2.56 -26.07 21.93
C GLN A 285 -2.32 -27.45 22.52
N HIS A 286 -1.15 -27.67 23.09
CA HIS A 286 -0.87 -28.56 24.22
C HIS A 286 0.53 -28.16 24.71
N SER A 287 0.88 -28.05 25.98
CA SER A 287 0.20 -27.99 27.28
C SER A 287 1.37 -27.83 28.25
N LYS A 288 1.18 -27.09 29.34
CA LYS A 288 2.09 -27.14 30.49
C LYS A 288 2.24 -28.60 30.95
N LEU A 289 3.48 -29.07 31.02
CA LEU A 289 4.12 -29.72 32.16
C LEU A 289 5.60 -29.34 32.08
#